data_AF-A0A327TUB5-F1
#
_entry.id   AF-A0A327TUB5-F1
#
_cell.length_a   1.000
_cell.length_b   1.000
_cell.length_c   1.000
_cell.angle_alpha   90.00
_cell.angle_beta   90.00
_cell.angle_gamma   90.00
#
_symmetry.space_group_name_H-M   'P 1'
#
loop_
_entity.id
_entity.type
_entity.pdbx_description
1 polymer ?
#
loop_
_entity_poly.entity_id
_entity_poly.type
_entity_poly.pdbx_seq_one_letter_code
_entity_poly.pdbx_strand_id
1 'polypeptide(L)'
;MSYSGEEVRETVLAIIEQLAPERERFKAGEDMRLVEDLGFHSLALLEMAFAIEDDFDLPPIDEQTGRAIKTTEQVIGYVLSQVEIATPS
;
A
#
# COMPACT_ATOMS: atom_id res chain seq x y z
N MET A 1 -9.50 7.44 12.63
CA MET A 1 -10.62 7.62 11.67
C MET A 1 -11.13 6.24 11.29
N SER A 2 -12.42 6.08 11.02
CA SER A 2 -12.94 4.78 10.56
C SER A 2 -13.02 4.81 9.03
N TYR A 3 -12.43 3.83 8.38
CA TYR A 3 -12.38 3.72 6.92
C TYR A 3 -13.22 2.53 6.46
N SER A 4 -13.83 2.62 5.29
CA SER A 4 -14.34 1.43 4.61
C SER A 4 -13.19 0.66 3.95
N GLY A 5 -13.35 -0.65 3.79
CA GLY A 5 -12.32 -1.47 3.12
C GLY A 5 -12.09 -1.07 1.65
N GLU A 6 -13.09 -0.47 1.00
CA GLU A 6 -13.01 0.04 -0.36
C GLU A 6 -12.20 1.35 -0.41
N GLU A 7 -12.46 2.29 0.50
CA GLU A 7 -11.68 3.53 0.60
C GLU A 7 -10.19 3.25 0.88
N VAL A 8 -9.88 2.33 1.79
CA VAL A 8 -8.49 1.94 2.06
C VAL A 8 -7.83 1.40 0.79
N ARG A 9 -8.52 0.50 0.07
CA ARG A 9 -8.01 -0.11 -1.16
C ARG A 9 -7.76 0.94 -2.24
N GLU A 10 -8.71 1.84 -2.48
CA GLU A 10 -8.58 2.89 -3.49
C GLU A 10 -7.41 3.83 -3.18
N THR A 11 -7.31 4.30 -1.93
CA THR A 11 -6.23 5.19 -1.51
C THR A 11 -4.86 4.53 -1.60
N VAL A 12 -4.71 3.30 -1.09
CA VAL A 12 -3.44 2.56 -1.17
C VAL A 12 -3.02 2.32 -2.63
N LEU A 13 -3.96 1.92 -3.50
CA LEU A 13 -3.69 1.73 -4.91
C LEU A 13 -3.26 3.04 -5.59
N ALA A 14 -3.89 4.16 -5.25
CA ALA A 14 -3.52 5.48 -5.77
C ALA A 14 -2.09 5.89 -5.34
N ILE A 15 -1.71 5.66 -4.08
CA ILE A 15 -0.34 5.92 -3.59
C ILE A 15 0.67 5.07 -4.37
N ILE A 16 0.38 3.77 -4.52
CA ILE A 16 1.27 2.85 -5.25
C ILE A 16 1.43 3.28 -6.71
N GLU A 17 0.35 3.66 -7.40
CA GLU A 17 0.40 4.14 -8.78
C GLU A 17 1.26 5.41 -8.92
N GLN A 18 1.12 6.35 -8.00
CA GLN A 18 1.84 7.62 -8.04
C GLN A 18 3.35 7.43 -7.82
N LEU A 19 3.72 6.53 -6.90
CA LEU A 19 5.11 6.28 -6.51
C LEU A 19 5.80 5.19 -7.33
N ALA A 20 5.04 4.38 -8.06
CA ALA A 20 5.60 3.35 -8.93
C ALA A 20 6.50 3.98 -10.02
N PRO A 21 7.77 3.55 -10.12
CA PRO A 21 8.64 3.96 -11.21
C PRO A 21 8.09 3.54 -12.57
N GLU A 22 7.49 2.35 -12.65
CA GLU A 22 6.84 1.83 -13.85
C GLU A 22 5.31 1.95 -13.79
N ARG A 23 4.80 3.15 -13.46
CA ARG A 23 3.34 3.41 -13.36
C ARG A 23 2.53 3.02 -14.60
N GLU A 24 3.13 3.03 -15.79
CA GLU A 24 2.47 2.61 -17.04
C GLU A 24 2.09 1.13 -17.04
N ARG A 25 2.77 0.32 -16.22
CA ARG A 25 2.44 -1.10 -16.04
C ARG A 25 1.37 -1.32 -14.98
N PHE A 26 1.08 -0.31 -14.16
CA PHE A 26 0.14 -0.43 -13.06
C PHE A 26 -1.27 -0.76 -13.57
N LYS A 27 -1.92 -1.69 -12.88
CA LYS A 27 -3.28 -2.11 -13.17
C LYS A 27 -4.05 -2.22 -11.87
N ALA A 28 -4.98 -1.29 -11.68
CA ALA A 28 -5.91 -1.33 -10.56
C ALA A 28 -6.69 -2.66 -10.58
N GLY A 29 -6.64 -3.41 -9.48
CA GLY A 29 -7.35 -4.68 -9.30
C GLY A 29 -6.55 -5.95 -9.67
N GLU A 30 -5.31 -5.85 -10.15
CA GLU A 30 -4.39 -6.99 -10.22
C GLU A 30 -3.44 -7.00 -9.01
N ASP A 31 -3.13 -8.20 -8.49
CA ASP A 31 -2.08 -8.37 -7.48
C ASP A 31 -0.71 -8.30 -8.16
N MET A 32 -0.09 -7.12 -8.09
CA MET A 32 1.16 -6.81 -8.80
C MET A 32 2.34 -6.86 -7.84
N ARG A 33 3.47 -7.38 -8.31
CA ARG A 33 4.71 -7.42 -7.52
C ARG A 33 5.36 -6.05 -7.55
N LEU A 34 5.58 -5.46 -6.38
CA LEU A 34 6.10 -4.09 -6.25
C LEU A 34 7.44 -3.94 -6.99
N VAL A 35 8.37 -4.85 -6.75
CA VAL A 35 9.72 -4.76 -7.36
C VAL A 35 9.72 -5.21 -8.82
N GLU A 36 9.13 -6.36 -9.11
CA GLU A 36 9.29 -7.02 -10.42
C GLU A 36 8.37 -6.46 -11.50
N ASP A 37 7.16 -6.03 -11.12
CA ASP A 37 6.16 -5.55 -12.08
C ASP A 37 6.07 -4.02 -12.12
N LEU A 38 6.19 -3.36 -10.96
CA LEU A 38 6.08 -1.90 -10.81
C LEU A 38 7.43 -1.17 -10.69
N GLY A 39 8.54 -1.92 -10.60
CA GLY A 39 9.89 -1.37 -10.59
C GLY A 39 10.33 -0.70 -9.29
N PHE A 40 9.63 -0.94 -8.17
CA PHE A 40 9.98 -0.36 -6.87
C PHE A 40 11.40 -0.77 -6.44
N HIS A 41 12.16 0.22 -5.96
CA HIS A 41 13.48 0.05 -5.35
C HIS A 41 13.47 0.52 -3.89
N SER A 42 14.58 0.35 -3.16
CA SER A 42 14.65 0.64 -1.71
C SER A 42 14.14 2.04 -1.33
N LEU A 43 14.47 3.08 -2.08
CA LEU A 43 13.98 4.44 -1.82
C LEU A 43 12.47 4.59 -2.08
N ALA A 44 11.95 4.15 -3.24
CA ALA A 44 10.53 4.24 -3.57
C ALA A 44 9.65 3.39 -2.63
N LEU A 45 10.15 2.24 -2.16
CA LEU A 45 9.47 1.44 -1.13
C LEU A 45 9.36 2.18 0.19
N LEU A 46 10.42 2.90 0.58
CA LEU A 46 10.43 3.72 1.78
C LEU A 46 9.48 4.91 1.65
N GLU A 47 9.49 5.59 0.50
CA GLU A 47 8.57 6.70 0.20
C GLU A 47 7.11 6.23 0.20
N MET A 48 6.83 5.03 -0.34
CA MET A 48 5.52 4.41 -0.29
C MET A 48 5.07 4.09 1.13
N ALA A 49 5.96 3.53 1.95
CA ALA A 49 5.68 3.28 3.36
C ALA A 49 5.33 4.59 4.09
N PHE A 50 6.14 5.63 3.92
CA PHE A 50 5.89 6.94 4.54
C PHE A 50 4.59 7.59 4.06
N ALA A 51 4.26 7.51 2.77
CA ALA A 51 3.01 8.06 2.25
C ALA A 51 1.78 7.35 2.85
N ILE A 52 1.84 6.02 2.98
CA ILE A 52 0.78 5.23 3.62
C ILE A 52 0.68 5.54 5.11
N GLU A 53 1.82 5.65 5.81
CA GLU A 53 1.86 5.99 7.23
C GLU A 53 1.23 7.36 7.50
N ASP A 54 1.55 8.36 6.69
CA ASP A 54 1.03 9.72 6.80
C ASP A 54 -0.47 9.79 6.46
N ASP A 55 -0.92 9.17 5.36
CA ASP A 55 -2.32 9.22 4.91
C ASP A 55 -3.28 8.52 5.90
N PHE A 56 -2.81 7.46 6.57
CA PHE A 56 -3.64 6.65 7.46
C PHE A 56 -3.35 6.85 8.96
N ASP A 57 -2.40 7.72 9.32
CA ASP A 57 -1.90 7.93 10.70
C ASP A 57 -1.44 6.61 11.35
N LEU A 58 -0.67 5.82 10.60
CA LEU A 58 -0.16 4.51 11.02
C LEU A 58 1.22 4.62 11.68
N PRO A 59 1.54 3.71 12.62
CA PRO A 59 2.90 3.60 13.12
C PRO A 59 3.87 3.20 11.99
N PRO A 60 5.16 3.58 12.10
CA PRO A 60 6.17 3.21 11.13
C PRO A 60 6.24 1.70 10.87
N ILE A 61 6.32 1.31 9.60
CA ILE A 61 6.44 -0.09 9.21
C ILE A 61 7.85 -0.58 9.60
N ASP A 62 7.90 -1.64 10.41
CA ASP A 62 9.17 -2.25 10.79
C ASP A 62 9.85 -2.95 9.59
N GLU A 63 11.17 -3.10 9.64
CA GLU A 63 11.92 -3.70 8.53
C GLU A 63 11.50 -5.14 8.19
N GLN A 64 11.06 -5.93 9.17
CA GLN A 64 10.66 -7.31 8.94
C GLN A 64 9.35 -7.34 8.15
N THR A 65 8.38 -6.53 8.55
CA THR A 65 7.10 -6.36 7.86
C THR A 65 7.31 -5.78 6.47
N GLY A 66 8.11 -4.71 6.32
CA GLY A 66 8.42 -4.12 5.03
C GLY A 66 9.08 -5.09 4.06
N ARG A 67 9.94 -6.00 4.54
CA ARG A 67 10.56 -7.06 3.71
C ARG A 67 9.58 -8.18 3.33
N ALA A 68 8.56 -8.42 4.14
CA ALA A 68 7.54 -9.44 3.89
C ALA A 68 6.54 -9.01 2.82
N ILE A 69 6.30 -7.70 2.70
CA ILE A 69 5.42 -7.10 1.70
C ILE A 69 6.12 -7.08 0.33
N LYS A 70 5.54 -7.80 -0.63
CA LYS A 70 6.06 -8.01 -1.99
C LYS A 70 5.06 -7.57 -3.06
N THR A 71 3.77 -7.55 -2.74
CA THR A 71 2.70 -7.33 -3.70
C THR A 71 1.70 -6.25 -3.25
N THR A 72 0.93 -5.72 -4.20
CA THR A 72 -0.09 -4.69 -3.94
C THR A 72 -1.17 -5.18 -2.96
N GLU A 73 -1.66 -6.42 -3.09
CA GLU A 73 -2.63 -6.96 -2.13
C GLU A 73 -2.06 -7.13 -0.72
N GLN A 74 -0.76 -7.41 -0.58
CA GLN A 74 -0.12 -7.49 0.72
C GLN A 74 -0.02 -6.13 1.40
N VAL A 75 0.24 -5.06 0.65
CA VAL A 75 0.21 -3.68 1.17
C VAL A 75 -1.20 -3.36 1.66
N ILE A 76 -2.22 -3.60 0.81
CA ILE A 76 -3.62 -3.34 1.14
C ILE A 76 -4.04 -4.13 2.38
N GLY A 77 -3.72 -5.43 2.43
CA GLY A 77 -4.01 -6.29 3.55
C GLY A 77 -3.34 -5.84 4.85
N TYR A 78 -2.10 -5.34 4.76
CA TYR A 78 -1.40 -4.76 5.89
C TYR A 78 -2.14 -3.53 6.41
N VAL A 79 -2.45 -2.54 5.55
CA VAL A 79 -3.15 -1.31 5.96
C VAL A 79 -4.53 -1.62 6.54
N LEU A 80 -5.30 -2.50 5.90
CA LEU A 80 -6.61 -2.96 6.40
C LEU A 80 -6.51 -3.61 7.80
N SER A 81 -5.39 -4.26 8.12
CA SER A 81 -5.17 -4.86 9.45
C SER A 81 -4.81 -3.83 10.53
N GLN A 82 -4.31 -2.66 10.13
CA GLN A 82 -3.89 -1.59 11.04
C GLN A 82 -4.99 -0.57 11.29
N VAL A 83 -5.86 -0.34 10.29
CA VAL A 83 -6.94 0.65 10.39
C VAL A 83 -8.21 0.05 11.01
N GLU A 84 -8.96 0.90 11.72
CA GLU A 84 -10.27 0.53 12.24
C GLU A 84 -11.31 0.58 11.10
N ILE A 85 -11.75 -0.59 10.63
CA ILE A 85 -12.72 -0.68 9.54
C ILE A 85 -14.13 -0.42 10.05
N ALA A 86 -14.85 0.49 9.41
CA ALA A 86 -16.27 0.67 9.64
C ALA A 86 -17.00 -0.60 9.18
N THR A 87 -17.44 -1.44 10.13
CA THR A 87 -18.27 -2.60 9.78
C THR A 87 -19.58 -2.08 9.15
N PRO A 88 -19.89 -2.39 7.89
CA PRO A 88 -21.21 -2.07 7.36
C PRO A 88 -22.23 -2.89 8.15
N SER A 89 -23.12 -2.20 8.87
CA SER A 89 -24.30 -2.80 9.51
C SER A 89 -25.37 -3.15 8.48
#